data_AF-A0A6V7T7Y7-F1
#
_entry.id   AF-A0A6V7T7Y7-F1
#
_cell.length_a   1.000
_cell.length_b   1.000
_cell.length_c   1.000
_cell.angle_alpha   90.00
_cell.angle_beta   90.00
_cell.angle_gamma   90.00
#
_symmetry.space_group_name_H-M   'P 1'
#
loop_
_entity.id
_entity.type
_entity.pdbx_description
1 polymer ?
#
loop_
_entity_poly.entity_id
_entity_poly.type
_entity_poly.pdbx_seq_one_letter_code
_entity_poly.pdbx_strand_id
1 'polypeptide(L)'
;MMDIHDDDIDTCQSETAYISDTDSVELRKKDPKKYVSYECGHILFSSSFQLLMPILFSLYCKFYYMSIVDICLFITSVLHWRKPELGMRRNIDMFMVLVNTIAKGIFAFTTSSLCVFIYACGIISTTSLYWIGQKLNYNKYSTLFHLTMHSIGIFGALNLYYFSREFNIDII
;
A
#
# COMPACT_ATOMS: atom_id res chain seq x y z
N MET A 1 -17.07 14.85 60.43
CA MET A 1 -16.42 13.69 59.80
C MET A 1 -16.50 13.96 58.32
N MET A 2 -15.36 14.29 57.72
CA MET A 2 -15.24 14.79 56.34
C MET A 2 -14.82 13.56 55.52
N ASP A 3 -15.73 13.01 54.73
CA ASP A 3 -15.43 11.87 53.87
C ASP A 3 -14.68 12.38 52.64
N ILE A 4 -13.37 12.11 52.65
CA ILE A 4 -12.51 12.18 51.46
C ILE A 4 -12.55 10.78 50.86
N HIS A 5 -13.20 10.65 49.71
CA HIS A 5 -13.02 9.50 48.83
C HIS A 5 -12.72 10.03 47.43
N ASP A 6 -11.49 10.53 47.27
CA ASP A 6 -10.77 10.56 46.01
C ASP A 6 -9.95 9.28 45.95
N ASP A 7 -10.22 8.46 44.95
CA ASP A 7 -9.21 7.96 44.00
C ASP A 7 -9.94 6.94 43.11
N ASP A 8 -10.66 7.46 42.11
CA ASP A 8 -10.92 6.73 40.88
C ASP A 8 -9.54 6.43 40.28
N ILE A 9 -9.06 5.22 40.54
CA ILE A 9 -7.90 4.67 39.86
C ILE A 9 -8.33 4.48 38.42
N ASP A 10 -8.04 5.51 37.63
CA ASP A 10 -8.13 5.54 36.18
C ASP A 10 -7.17 4.44 35.67
N THR A 11 -7.67 3.21 35.62
CA THR A 11 -6.97 2.11 34.97
C THR A 11 -6.81 2.51 33.52
N CYS A 12 -5.60 2.99 33.19
CA CYS A 12 -5.04 3.05 31.86
C CYS A 12 -4.91 1.60 31.34
N GLN A 13 -6.04 0.93 31.15
CA GLN A 13 -6.14 -0.22 30.31
C GLN A 13 -6.01 0.32 28.90
N SER A 14 -4.83 0.08 28.34
CA SER A 14 -4.54 0.00 26.91
C SER A 14 -5.65 -0.80 26.21
N GLU A 15 -6.76 -0.14 25.90
CA GLU A 15 -7.76 -0.61 24.96
C GLU A 15 -7.13 -0.50 23.57
N THR A 16 -6.29 -1.47 23.23
CA THR A 16 -6.34 -2.04 21.89
C THR A 16 -7.74 -2.61 21.72
N ALA A 17 -8.70 -1.71 21.47
CA ALA A 17 -10.09 -2.03 21.23
C ALA A 17 -10.11 -3.09 20.13
N TYR A 18 -10.65 -4.25 20.48
CA TYR A 18 -10.82 -5.36 19.56
C TYR A 18 -11.87 -4.96 18.53
N ILE A 19 -11.44 -4.27 17.47
CA ILE A 19 -12.32 -3.79 16.40
C ILE A 19 -12.83 -5.01 15.62
N SER A 20 -14.15 -5.14 15.63
CA SER A 20 -14.92 -6.24 15.02
C SER A 20 -15.08 -6.03 13.53
N ASP A 21 -15.18 -7.12 12.76
CA ASP A 21 -15.48 -7.09 11.31
C ASP A 21 -16.82 -6.39 10.99
N THR A 22 -17.73 -6.32 11.96
CA THR A 22 -19.02 -5.64 11.91
C THR A 22 -18.89 -4.16 11.51
N ASP A 23 -17.79 -3.51 11.90
CA ASP A 23 -17.64 -2.06 11.78
C ASP A 23 -17.56 -1.60 10.31
N SER A 24 -16.91 -2.36 9.43
CA SER A 24 -16.78 -1.99 8.01
C SER A 24 -18.10 -2.05 7.24
N VAL A 25 -18.98 -2.99 7.62
CA VAL A 25 -20.31 -3.20 7.01
C VAL A 25 -21.29 -2.16 7.55
N GLU A 26 -21.24 -1.87 8.85
CA GLU A 26 -22.05 -0.82 9.46
C GLU A 26 -21.64 0.59 8.99
N LEU A 27 -20.35 0.84 8.81
CA LEU A 27 -19.84 2.09 8.22
C LEU A 27 -20.45 2.34 6.84
N ARG A 28 -20.48 1.32 5.97
CA ARG A 28 -21.08 1.43 4.63
C ARG A 28 -22.60 1.62 4.65
N LYS A 29 -23.30 1.07 5.65
CA LYS A 29 -24.74 1.34 5.82
C LYS A 29 -25.01 2.80 6.18
N LYS A 30 -24.12 3.42 6.96
CA LYS A 30 -24.24 4.82 7.40
C LYS A 30 -23.78 5.82 6.33
N ASP A 31 -22.67 5.53 5.66
CA ASP A 31 -22.15 6.30 4.54
C ASP A 31 -21.58 5.35 3.48
N PRO A 32 -22.27 5.18 2.32
CA PRO A 32 -21.87 4.22 1.31
C PRO A 32 -20.50 4.52 0.68
N LYS A 33 -19.95 5.73 0.87
CA LYS A 33 -18.60 6.09 0.40
C LYS A 33 -17.50 5.66 1.36
N LYS A 34 -17.78 5.52 2.66
CA LYS A 34 -16.81 5.09 3.67
C LYS A 34 -16.77 3.58 3.76
N TYR A 35 -15.59 3.02 3.58
CA TYR A 35 -15.42 1.56 3.48
C TYR A 35 -14.31 0.99 4.37
N VAL A 36 -13.63 1.83 5.15
CA VAL A 36 -12.54 1.47 6.06
C VAL A 36 -12.76 2.17 7.40
N SER A 37 -12.39 1.53 8.52
CA SER A 37 -12.40 2.18 9.85
C SER A 37 -11.40 3.33 9.92
N TYR A 38 -11.55 4.19 10.94
CA TYR A 38 -10.64 5.32 11.15
C TYR A 38 -9.19 4.85 11.33
N GLU A 39 -8.97 3.89 12.23
CA GLU A 39 -7.67 3.31 12.56
C GLU A 39 -7.03 2.66 11.34
N CYS A 40 -7.79 1.85 10.61
CA CYS A 40 -7.31 1.22 9.38
C CYS A 40 -6.94 2.27 8.32
N GLY A 41 -7.74 3.34 8.18
CA GLY A 41 -7.43 4.46 7.30
C GLY A 41 -6.10 5.15 7.63
N HIS A 42 -5.80 5.34 8.92
CA HIS A 42 -4.54 5.91 9.39
C HIS A 42 -3.33 5.01 9.09
N ILE A 43 -3.48 3.69 9.24
CA ILE A 43 -2.45 2.71 8.89
C ILE A 43 -2.17 2.74 7.38
N LEU A 44 -3.22 2.76 6.57
CA LEU A 44 -3.13 2.78 5.10
C LEU A 44 -2.54 4.10 4.57
N PHE A 45 -2.87 5.22 5.21
CA PHE A 45 -2.24 6.50 4.92
C PHE A 45 -0.75 6.46 5.22
N SER A 46 -0.37 5.96 6.40
CA SER A 46 1.03 5.82 6.79
C SER A 46 1.80 4.87 5.87
N SER A 47 1.19 3.76 5.44
CA SER A 47 1.83 2.81 4.53
C SER A 47 2.10 3.38 3.14
N SER A 48 1.38 4.44 2.72
CA SER A 48 1.62 5.11 1.43
C SER A 48 3.06 5.65 1.33
N PHE A 49 3.68 6.04 2.45
CA PHE A 49 5.05 6.54 2.48
C PHE A 49 6.11 5.48 2.24
N GLN A 50 5.76 4.20 2.32
CA GLN A 50 6.67 3.11 1.92
C GLN A 50 7.02 3.20 0.42
N LEU A 51 6.16 3.83 -0.39
CA LEU A 51 6.41 4.08 -1.82
C LEU A 51 7.57 5.05 -2.08
N LEU A 52 8.08 5.75 -1.06
CA LEU A 52 9.31 6.54 -1.19
C LEU A 52 10.53 5.66 -1.47
N MET A 53 10.54 4.40 -1.00
CA MET A 53 11.67 3.47 -1.20
C MET A 53 11.97 3.21 -2.69
N PRO A 54 11.01 2.74 -3.52
CA PRO A 54 11.26 2.56 -4.95
C PRO A 54 11.55 3.86 -5.70
N ILE A 55 11.00 5.01 -5.27
CA ILE A 55 11.33 6.33 -5.83
C ILE A 55 12.82 6.65 -5.62
N LEU A 56 13.29 6.60 -4.37
CA LEU A 56 14.68 6.92 -4.03
C LEU A 56 15.65 5.93 -4.69
N PHE A 57 15.28 4.65 -4.74
CA PHE A 57 16.14 3.62 -5.31
C PHE A 57 16.21 3.71 -6.84
N SER A 58 15.10 3.99 -7.54
CA SER A 58 15.13 4.22 -8.99
C SER A 58 15.94 5.47 -9.34
N LEU A 59 15.86 6.53 -8.54
CA LEU A 59 16.72 7.71 -8.70
C LEU A 59 18.21 7.38 -8.50
N TYR A 60 18.53 6.59 -7.46
CA TYR A 60 19.89 6.10 -7.22
C TYR A 60 20.43 5.27 -8.40
N CYS A 61 19.58 4.47 -9.03
CA CYS A 61 19.92 3.71 -10.24
C CYS A 61 19.83 4.51 -11.55
N LYS A 62 19.53 5.82 -11.49
CA LYS A 62 19.35 6.72 -12.65
C LYS A 62 18.20 6.32 -13.60
N PHE A 63 17.21 5.56 -13.12
CA PHE A 63 16.01 5.21 -13.88
C PHE A 63 14.92 6.29 -13.73
N TYR A 64 15.20 7.50 -14.23
CA TYR A 64 14.36 8.68 -14.00
C TYR A 64 12.89 8.52 -14.44
N TYR A 65 12.65 7.85 -15.58
CA TYR A 65 11.29 7.58 -16.04
C TYR A 65 10.50 6.71 -15.05
N MET A 66 11.14 5.71 -14.45
CA MET A 66 10.52 4.88 -13.42
C MET A 66 10.25 5.69 -12.15
N SER A 67 11.18 6.55 -11.74
CA SER A 67 10.99 7.43 -10.60
C SER A 67 9.79 8.36 -10.78
N ILE A 68 9.58 8.93 -11.96
CA ILE A 68 8.41 9.78 -12.26
C ILE A 68 7.12 8.99 -12.09
N VAL A 69 7.05 7.77 -12.64
CA VAL A 69 5.87 6.91 -12.55
C VAL A 69 5.59 6.50 -11.09
N ASP A 70 6.62 6.23 -10.30
CA ASP A 70 6.49 5.94 -8.87
C ASP A 70 6.06 7.17 -8.06
N ILE A 71 6.55 8.37 -8.39
CA ILE A 71 6.11 9.63 -7.76
C ILE A 71 4.63 9.87 -8.03
N CYS A 72 4.15 9.67 -9.26
CA CYS A 72 2.74 9.81 -9.58
C CYS A 72 1.88 8.85 -8.74
N LEU A 73 2.29 7.57 -8.65
CA LEU A 73 1.60 6.58 -7.81
C LEU A 73 1.61 6.98 -6.32
N PHE A 74 2.73 7.44 -5.80
CA PHE A 74 2.84 7.93 -4.42
C PHE A 74 1.86 9.07 -4.15
N ILE A 75 1.80 10.08 -5.03
CA ILE A 75 0.90 11.22 -4.88
C ILE A 75 -0.55 10.76 -4.88
N THR A 76 -0.96 9.91 -5.82
CA THR A 76 -2.36 9.45 -5.89
C THR A 76 -2.74 8.60 -4.69
N SER A 77 -1.81 7.78 -4.19
CA SER A 77 -2.00 6.95 -3.00
C SER A 77 -2.18 7.80 -1.74
N VAL A 78 -1.31 8.79 -1.52
CA VAL A 78 -1.42 9.73 -0.40
C VAL A 78 -2.73 10.53 -0.47
N LEU A 79 -3.10 11.02 -1.65
CA LEU A 79 -4.35 11.78 -1.83
C LEU A 79 -5.60 10.96 -1.55
N HIS A 80 -5.60 9.68 -1.94
CA HIS A 80 -6.68 8.76 -1.65
C HIS A 80 -6.72 8.40 -0.16
N TRP A 81 -5.61 7.92 0.41
CA TRP A 81 -5.59 7.43 1.78
C TRP A 81 -5.69 8.53 2.84
N ARG A 82 -5.41 9.80 2.50
CA ARG A 82 -5.72 10.95 3.37
C ARG A 82 -7.21 11.05 3.69
N LYS A 83 -8.07 10.62 2.77
CA LYS A 83 -9.53 10.59 2.94
C LYS A 83 -10.09 9.37 2.21
N PRO A 84 -10.04 8.17 2.84
CA PRO A 84 -10.33 6.90 2.18
C PRO A 84 -11.83 6.77 1.88
N GLU A 85 -12.22 7.21 0.69
CA GLU A 85 -13.59 7.19 0.19
C GLU A 85 -13.63 6.50 -1.18
N LEU A 86 -14.67 5.70 -1.42
CA LEU A 86 -14.95 5.20 -2.76
C LEU A 86 -15.31 6.36 -3.70
N GLY A 87 -14.92 6.24 -4.97
CA GLY A 87 -15.20 7.23 -6.01
C GLY A 87 -13.96 7.62 -6.79
N MET A 88 -13.94 8.88 -7.26
CA MET A 88 -12.94 9.33 -8.24
C MET A 88 -11.49 9.23 -7.75
N ARG A 89 -11.20 9.57 -6.49
CA ARG A 89 -9.84 9.48 -5.92
C ARG A 89 -9.33 8.04 -5.92
N ARG A 90 -10.16 7.11 -5.49
CA ARG A 90 -9.84 5.67 -5.52
C ARG A 90 -9.63 5.16 -6.94
N ASN A 91 -10.46 5.61 -7.89
CA ASN A 91 -10.33 5.21 -9.29
C ASN A 91 -9.03 5.72 -9.91
N ILE A 92 -8.64 6.97 -9.61
CA ILE A 92 -7.37 7.55 -10.07
C ILE A 92 -6.17 6.79 -9.46
N ASP A 93 -6.21 6.49 -8.16
CA ASP A 93 -5.18 5.71 -7.49
C ASP A 93 -5.02 4.31 -8.10
N MET A 94 -6.13 3.59 -8.31
CA MET A 94 -6.10 2.27 -8.98
C MET A 94 -5.63 2.34 -10.43
N PHE A 95 -6.00 3.40 -11.16
CA PHE A 95 -5.49 3.62 -12.51
C PHE A 95 -3.98 3.85 -12.51
N MET A 96 -3.45 4.62 -11.56
CA MET A 96 -2.01 4.81 -11.43
C MET A 96 -1.27 3.53 -11.02
N VAL A 97 -1.88 2.67 -10.20
CA VAL A 97 -1.35 1.31 -9.94
C VAL A 97 -1.21 0.54 -11.25
N LEU A 98 -2.23 0.54 -12.11
CA LEU A 98 -2.19 -0.13 -13.41
C LEU A 98 -1.10 0.44 -14.33
N VAL A 99 -1.01 1.77 -14.46
CA VAL A 99 0.04 2.43 -15.26
C VAL A 99 1.42 2.07 -14.74
N ASN A 100 1.61 2.09 -13.42
CA ASN A 100 2.87 1.73 -12.77
C ASN A 100 3.25 0.26 -13.02
N THR A 101 2.29 -0.65 -12.92
CA THR A 101 2.45 -2.07 -13.26
C THR A 101 2.85 -2.26 -14.73
N ILE A 102 2.17 -1.63 -15.67
CA ILE A 102 2.48 -1.73 -17.11
C ILE A 102 3.88 -1.19 -17.40
N ALA A 103 4.23 -0.02 -16.84
CA ALA A 103 5.55 0.57 -17.02
C ALA A 103 6.67 -0.36 -16.51
N LYS A 104 6.51 -0.95 -15.32
CA LYS A 104 7.44 -1.94 -14.77
C LYS A 104 7.50 -3.23 -15.59
N GLY A 105 6.36 -3.64 -16.15
CA GLY A 105 6.31 -4.77 -17.07
C GLY A 105 7.14 -4.52 -18.31
N ILE A 106 6.88 -3.42 -19.03
CA ILE A 106 7.65 -3.04 -20.22
C ILE A 106 9.14 -2.99 -19.88
N PHE A 107 9.51 -2.30 -18.80
CA PHE A 107 10.89 -2.21 -18.34
C PHE A 107 11.55 -3.57 -18.10
N ALA A 108 10.85 -4.49 -17.43
CA ALA A 108 11.35 -5.84 -17.19
C ALA A 108 11.56 -6.61 -18.51
N PHE A 109 10.57 -6.57 -19.42
CA PHE A 109 10.62 -7.26 -20.71
C PHE A 109 11.69 -6.72 -21.66
N THR A 110 12.09 -5.45 -21.52
CA THR A 110 13.18 -4.86 -22.31
C THR A 110 14.56 -5.02 -21.67
N THR A 111 14.66 -5.53 -20.45
CA THR A 111 15.93 -5.60 -19.72
C THR A 111 16.54 -7.00 -19.74
N SER A 112 15.90 -7.99 -19.10
CA SER A 112 16.42 -9.37 -19.08
C SER A 112 15.36 -10.38 -18.66
N SER A 113 15.58 -11.67 -18.98
CA SER A 113 14.68 -12.75 -18.58
C SER A 113 14.54 -12.90 -17.06
N LEU A 114 15.61 -12.62 -16.30
CA LEU A 114 15.55 -12.58 -14.85
C LEU A 114 14.65 -11.44 -14.35
N CYS A 115 14.74 -10.26 -14.96
CA CYS A 115 13.86 -9.13 -14.62
C CYS A 115 12.39 -9.46 -14.90
N VAL A 116 12.11 -10.15 -16.02
CA VAL A 116 10.76 -10.65 -16.34
C VAL A 116 10.27 -11.63 -15.27
N PHE A 117 11.12 -12.56 -14.83
CA PHE A 117 10.79 -13.51 -13.77
C PHE A 117 10.46 -12.79 -12.45
N ILE A 118 11.30 -11.84 -12.01
CA ILE A 118 11.08 -11.03 -10.81
C ILE A 118 9.75 -10.26 -10.91
N TYR A 119 9.49 -9.61 -12.04
CA TYR A 119 8.25 -8.90 -12.30
C TYR A 119 7.02 -9.83 -12.23
N ALA A 120 7.09 -11.00 -12.88
CA ALA A 120 5.99 -11.96 -12.88
C ALA A 120 5.67 -12.48 -11.47
N CYS A 121 6.69 -12.86 -10.70
CA CYS A 121 6.52 -13.25 -9.30
C CYS A 121 5.87 -12.13 -8.49
N GLY A 122 6.37 -10.90 -8.62
CA GLY A 122 5.81 -9.73 -7.95
C GLY A 122 4.33 -9.53 -8.25
N ILE A 123 3.96 -9.51 -9.54
CA ILE A 123 2.56 -9.29 -9.96
C ILE A 123 1.62 -10.41 -9.53
N ILE A 124 2.03 -11.66 -9.62
CA ILE A 124 1.21 -12.79 -9.17
C ILE A 124 0.95 -12.65 -7.67
N SER A 125 2.00 -12.40 -6.87
CA SER A 125 1.88 -12.23 -5.42
C SER A 125 1.02 -11.02 -5.03
N THR A 126 1.27 -9.82 -5.59
CA THR A 126 0.49 -8.62 -5.25
C THR A 126 -0.96 -8.74 -5.67
N THR A 127 -1.24 -9.31 -6.84
CA THR A 127 -2.61 -9.55 -7.32
C THR A 127 -3.33 -10.53 -6.41
N SER A 128 -2.67 -11.63 -6.02
CA SER A 128 -3.25 -12.63 -5.11
C SER A 128 -3.60 -12.02 -3.75
N LEU A 129 -2.68 -11.24 -3.17
CA LEU A 129 -2.92 -10.53 -1.90
C LEU A 129 -4.05 -9.51 -2.01
N TYR A 130 -4.14 -8.78 -3.13
CA TYR A 130 -5.25 -7.87 -3.38
C TYR A 130 -6.60 -8.59 -3.39
N TRP A 131 -6.72 -9.70 -4.13
CA TRP A 131 -7.96 -10.48 -4.18
C TRP A 131 -8.35 -11.08 -2.83
N ILE A 132 -7.38 -11.58 -2.07
CA ILE A 132 -7.63 -12.08 -0.71
C ILE A 132 -8.08 -10.94 0.20
N GLY A 133 -7.38 -9.80 0.19
CA GLY A 133 -7.74 -8.62 0.96
C GLY A 133 -9.13 -8.09 0.65
N GLN A 134 -9.55 -8.11 -0.61
CA GLN A 134 -10.90 -7.70 -1.04
C GLN A 134 -11.99 -8.61 -0.45
N LYS A 135 -11.75 -9.93 -0.38
CA LYS A 135 -12.71 -10.89 0.21
C LYS A 135 -12.93 -10.66 1.70
N LEU A 136 -12.00 -9.99 2.38
CA LEU A 136 -12.07 -9.66 3.80
C LEU A 136 -12.85 -8.35 4.06
N ASN A 137 -13.56 -7.81 3.07
CA ASN A 137 -14.49 -6.68 3.23
C ASN A 137 -13.90 -5.41 3.84
N TYR A 138 -12.59 -5.16 3.68
CA TYR A 138 -11.90 -3.98 4.21
C TYR A 138 -11.87 -3.88 5.74
N ASN A 139 -11.90 -5.03 6.42
CA ASN A 139 -11.62 -5.13 7.85
C ASN A 139 -10.11 -4.95 8.14
N LYS A 140 -9.73 -5.13 9.41
CA LYS A 140 -8.32 -5.07 9.86
C LYS A 140 -7.40 -6.04 9.12
N TYR A 141 -7.88 -7.24 8.78
CA TYR A 141 -7.08 -8.21 8.04
C TYR A 141 -6.88 -7.77 6.59
N SER A 142 -7.89 -7.18 5.95
CA SER A 142 -7.74 -6.56 4.63
C SER A 142 -6.64 -5.49 4.63
N THR A 143 -6.57 -4.68 5.70
CA THR A 143 -5.50 -3.69 5.90
C THR A 143 -4.13 -4.36 6.01
N LEU A 144 -4.01 -5.46 6.77
CA LEU A 144 -2.76 -6.23 6.82
C LEU A 144 -2.35 -6.82 5.46
N PHE A 145 -3.30 -7.37 4.70
CA PHE A 145 -3.06 -7.85 3.33
C PHE A 145 -2.59 -6.72 2.41
N HIS A 146 -3.16 -5.53 2.55
CA HIS A 146 -2.72 -4.34 1.81
C HIS A 146 -1.29 -3.93 2.17
N LEU A 147 -0.93 -3.95 3.45
CA LEU A 147 0.43 -3.67 3.90
C LEU A 147 1.43 -4.72 3.37
N THR A 148 1.08 -6.00 3.44
CA THR A 148 1.91 -7.07 2.86
C THR A 148 2.07 -6.91 1.36
N MET A 149 1.01 -6.50 0.65
CA MET A 149 1.07 -6.19 -0.77
C MET A 149 2.05 -5.05 -1.07
N HIS A 150 2.07 -3.97 -0.26
CA HIS A 150 3.09 -2.93 -0.36
C HIS A 150 4.50 -3.49 -0.17
N SER A 151 4.74 -4.26 0.89
CA SER A 151 6.07 -4.83 1.17
C SER A 151 6.58 -5.70 0.02
N ILE A 152 5.75 -6.61 -0.50
CA ILE A 152 6.13 -7.46 -1.64
C ILE A 152 6.35 -6.63 -2.91
N GLY A 153 5.44 -5.69 -3.20
CA GLY A 153 5.55 -4.82 -4.38
C GLY A 153 6.81 -3.96 -4.36
N ILE A 154 7.15 -3.39 -3.20
CA ILE A 154 8.37 -2.61 -3.00
C ILE A 154 9.60 -3.51 -3.15
N PHE A 155 9.64 -4.65 -2.47
CA PHE A 155 10.77 -5.57 -2.57
C PHE A 155 10.98 -6.04 -4.03
N GLY A 156 9.90 -6.36 -4.74
CA GLY A 156 9.94 -6.70 -6.16
C GLY A 156 10.48 -5.56 -7.02
N ALA A 157 10.04 -4.32 -6.80
CA ALA A 157 10.54 -3.16 -7.52
C ALA A 157 12.03 -2.88 -7.24
N LEU A 158 12.47 -2.97 -5.98
CA LEU A 158 13.87 -2.80 -5.61
C LEU A 158 14.75 -3.86 -6.27
N ASN A 159 14.35 -5.14 -6.23
CA ASN A 159 15.09 -6.21 -6.90
C ASN A 159 15.12 -6.01 -8.41
N LEU A 160 13.98 -5.63 -9.00
CA LEU A 160 13.91 -5.32 -10.43
C LEU A 160 14.93 -4.25 -10.80
N TYR A 161 14.99 -3.13 -10.07
CA TYR A 161 15.96 -2.06 -10.34
C TYR A 161 17.40 -2.47 -10.04
N TYR A 162 17.65 -3.24 -8.99
CA TYR A 162 18.99 -3.71 -8.64
C TYR A 162 19.56 -4.58 -9.75
N PHE A 163 18.84 -5.64 -10.12
CA PHE A 163 19.30 -6.54 -11.19
C PHE A 163 19.29 -5.86 -12.54
N SER A 164 18.31 -4.99 -12.84
CA SER A 164 18.34 -4.21 -14.07
C SER A 164 19.58 -3.35 -14.18
N ARG A 165 20.06 -2.76 -13.07
CA ARG A 165 21.30 -1.97 -13.06
C ARG A 165 22.54 -2.85 -13.17
N GLU A 166 22.61 -3.94 -12.43
CA GLU A 166 23.76 -4.86 -12.46
C GLU A 166 23.97 -5.45 -13.86
N PHE A 167 22.88 -5.84 -14.53
CA PHE A 167 22.91 -6.39 -15.89
C PHE A 167 22.87 -5.32 -17.00
N ASN A 168 22.61 -4.04 -16.69
CA ASN A 168 22.81 -2.95 -17.66
C ASN A 168 24.29 -2.63 -17.89
N ILE A 169 25.20 -3.16 -17.06
CA ILE A 169 26.65 -3.07 -17.33
C ILE A 169 27.03 -3.89 -18.59
N ASP A 170 26.16 -4.78 -19.06
CA ASP A 170 26.39 -5.64 -20.24
C ASP A 170 25.72 -5.16 -21.54
N ILE A 171 24.98 -4.03 -21.53
CA ILE A 171 24.40 -3.45 -22.75
C ILE A 171 25.29 -2.29 -23.22
N ILE A 172 26.30 -2.69 -24.01
CA ILE A 172 27.15 -1.93 -24.98
C ILE A 172 27.29 -0.42 -24.76
#